data_AF-A0A3S3PK50-F1
#
_entry.id   AF-A0A3S3PK50-F1
#
_cell.length_a   1.000
_cell.length_b   1.000
_cell.length_c   1.000
_cell.angle_alpha   90.00
_cell.angle_beta   90.00
_cell.angle_gamma   90.00
#
_symmetry.space_group_name_H-M   'P 1'
#
loop_
_entity.id
_entity.type
_entity.pdbx_description
1 polymer ?
#
loop_
_entity_poly.entity_id
_entity_poly.type
_entity_poly.pdbx_seq_one_letter_code
_entity_poly.pdbx_strand_id
1 'polypeptide(L)'
;MTDASLPRELYEIGGVFIHGKDKDGNVMLFCRTKYSSFPRVAQNAMERANYYIAYKVLEIGLLEDNDCGWIMVIDFTDTKPTQFDPQMSFSLLKMLHYMPAGLKRILLFNLPWYGKPLLNLILSLVPSEWRKIVRIVNLEQILTIIPNENLPLFFQFPDAKYENEVPNEAKPLDEIDLEIFGLKPKDKKVFKKYLEKMQNL
;
A
#
# COMPACT_ATOMS: atom_id res chain seq x y z
N MET A 1 -7.23 14.02 6.40
CA MET A 1 -8.18 12.89 6.49
C MET A 1 -8.01 12.26 7.86
N THR A 2 -9.07 11.64 8.37
CA THR A 2 -9.09 10.78 9.56
C THR A 2 -9.64 9.41 9.18
N ASP A 3 -9.61 8.44 10.11
CA ASP A 3 -10.14 7.10 9.87
C ASP A 3 -11.64 7.13 9.49
N ALA A 4 -12.40 8.10 10.01
CA ALA A 4 -13.81 8.32 9.65
C ALA A 4 -14.05 8.83 8.21
N SER A 5 -12.99 9.24 7.50
CA SER A 5 -13.06 9.74 6.12
C SER A 5 -12.47 8.79 5.09
N LEU A 6 -11.88 7.67 5.52
CA LEU A 6 -11.53 6.57 4.63
C LEU A 6 -12.66 5.53 4.66
N PRO A 7 -13.20 5.09 3.51
CA PRO A 7 -14.21 4.05 3.47
C PRO A 7 -13.75 2.78 4.18
N ARG A 8 -14.59 2.24 5.06
CA ARG A 8 -14.38 0.98 5.78
C ARG A 8 -13.95 -0.15 4.85
N GLU A 9 -14.57 -0.22 3.68
CA GLU A 9 -14.33 -1.25 2.67
C GLU A 9 -12.87 -1.28 2.20
N LEU A 10 -12.17 -0.13 2.18
CA LEU A 10 -10.75 -0.10 1.81
C LEU A 10 -9.85 -0.74 2.87
N TYR A 11 -10.19 -0.59 4.16
CA TYR A 11 -9.50 -1.32 5.23
C TYR A 11 -9.73 -2.82 5.11
N GLU A 12 -10.99 -3.23 4.88
CA GLU A 12 -11.39 -4.64 4.76
C GLU A 12 -10.75 -5.34 3.55
N ILE A 13 -10.63 -4.65 2.41
CA ILE A 13 -9.93 -5.18 1.22
C ILE A 13 -8.44 -5.44 1.51
N GLY A 14 -7.83 -4.64 2.40
CA GLY A 14 -6.42 -4.78 2.75
C GLY A 14 -5.49 -4.57 1.55
N GLY A 15 -5.84 -3.66 0.64
CA GLY A 15 -4.99 -3.34 -0.52
C GLY A 15 -3.72 -2.57 -0.12
N VAL A 16 -3.85 -1.66 0.84
CA VAL A 16 -2.76 -0.94 1.48
C VAL A 16 -3.04 -0.91 2.99
N PHE A 17 -2.10 -1.34 3.82
CA PHE A 17 -2.33 -1.46 5.27
C PHE A 17 -1.01 -1.45 6.06
N ILE A 18 -1.10 -1.09 7.34
CA ILE A 18 0.03 -1.08 8.27
C ILE A 18 -0.08 -2.32 9.14
N HIS A 19 1.00 -3.08 9.28
CA HIS A 19 0.96 -4.29 10.10
C HIS A 19 2.35 -4.68 10.62
N GLY A 20 2.45 -4.91 11.93
CA GLY A 20 3.65 -5.44 12.56
C GLY A 20 4.91 -4.58 12.38
N LYS A 21 6.04 -5.18 12.76
CA LYS A 21 7.38 -4.59 12.63
C LYS A 21 8.35 -5.57 11.99
N ASP A 22 9.37 -5.04 11.32
CA ASP A 22 10.51 -5.86 10.89
C ASP A 22 11.43 -6.20 12.07
N LYS A 23 12.48 -6.99 11.83
CA LYS A 23 13.43 -7.39 12.88
C LYS A 23 14.26 -6.24 13.45
N ASP A 24 14.33 -5.11 12.75
CA ASP A 24 15.01 -3.89 13.21
C ASP A 24 14.05 -2.96 13.97
N GLY A 25 12.78 -3.34 14.11
CA GLY A 25 11.75 -2.56 14.80
C GLY A 25 11.04 -1.53 13.92
N ASN A 26 11.31 -1.48 12.61
CA ASN A 26 10.62 -0.56 11.70
C ASN A 26 9.17 -0.98 11.50
N VAL A 27 8.23 -0.05 11.59
CA VAL A 27 6.82 -0.32 11.25
C VAL A 27 6.68 -0.59 9.74
N MET A 28 5.78 -1.51 9.36
CA MET A 28 5.68 -1.95 7.98
C MET A 28 4.38 -1.47 7.31
N LEU A 29 4.52 -0.85 6.15
CA LEU A 29 3.43 -0.53 5.23
C LEU A 29 3.39 -1.56 4.10
N PHE A 30 2.32 -2.34 4.01
CA PHE A 30 2.09 -3.30 2.94
C PHE A 30 1.25 -2.68 1.83
N CYS A 31 1.62 -2.97 0.58
CA CYS A 31 0.92 -2.58 -0.64
C CYS A 31 0.74 -3.81 -1.54
N ARG A 32 -0.49 -4.29 -1.70
CA ARG A 32 -0.83 -5.44 -2.55
C ARG A 32 -1.22 -4.95 -3.94
N THR A 33 -0.34 -5.18 -4.92
CA THR A 33 -0.51 -4.60 -6.27
C THR A 33 -1.65 -5.22 -7.06
N LYS A 34 -2.17 -6.39 -6.68
CA LYS A 34 -3.40 -6.94 -7.28
C LYS A 34 -4.66 -6.07 -7.07
N TYR A 35 -4.65 -5.13 -6.12
CA TYR A 35 -5.76 -4.19 -5.89
C TYR A 35 -5.50 -2.78 -6.46
N SER A 36 -4.38 -2.57 -7.16
CA SER A 36 -3.99 -1.24 -7.67
C SER A 36 -4.91 -0.73 -8.78
N SER A 37 -5.61 -1.60 -9.51
CA SER A 37 -6.44 -1.18 -10.65
C SER A 37 -7.82 -0.68 -10.23
N PHE A 38 -7.99 0.64 -10.16
CA PHE A 38 -9.26 1.30 -9.83
C PHE A 38 -9.79 2.19 -10.98
N PRO A 39 -11.10 2.52 -10.98
CA PRO A 39 -11.66 3.43 -11.97
C PRO A 39 -10.98 4.80 -11.95
N ARG A 40 -10.68 5.37 -13.11
CA ARG A 40 -10.02 6.69 -13.23
C ARG A 40 -10.76 7.81 -12.49
N VAL A 41 -12.09 7.72 -12.39
CA VAL A 41 -12.92 8.66 -11.63
C VAL A 41 -12.59 8.69 -10.13
N ALA A 42 -11.97 7.64 -9.60
CA ALA A 42 -11.56 7.51 -8.20
C ALA A 42 -10.08 7.85 -7.97
N GLN A 43 -9.33 8.31 -8.99
CA GLN A 43 -7.89 8.56 -8.87
C GLN A 43 -7.55 9.47 -7.69
N ASN A 44 -8.21 10.63 -7.59
CA ASN A 44 -7.97 11.58 -6.50
C ASN A 44 -8.28 10.96 -5.12
N ALA A 45 -9.32 10.12 -5.06
CA ALA A 45 -9.72 9.49 -3.82
C ALA A 45 -8.70 8.44 -3.35
N MET A 46 -8.20 7.64 -4.28
CA MET A 46 -7.16 6.64 -4.01
C MET A 46 -5.81 7.28 -3.69
N GLU A 47 -5.45 8.39 -4.34
CA GLU A 47 -4.25 9.16 -4.00
C GLU A 47 -4.35 9.71 -2.57
N ARG A 48 -5.48 10.30 -2.19
CA ARG A 48 -5.73 10.79 -0.82
C ARG A 48 -5.70 9.66 0.22
N ALA A 49 -6.30 8.50 -0.08
CA ALA A 49 -6.23 7.31 0.77
C ALA A 49 -4.78 6.86 1.00
N ASN A 50 -3.99 6.76 -0.08
CA ASN A 50 -2.58 6.37 0.02
C ASN A 50 -1.76 7.39 0.81
N TYR A 51 -1.96 8.69 0.59
CA TYR A 51 -1.31 9.75 1.38
C TYR A 51 -1.67 9.66 2.86
N TYR A 52 -2.94 9.39 3.16
CA TYR A 52 -3.40 9.26 4.54
C TYR A 52 -2.71 8.08 5.23
N ILE A 53 -2.71 6.89 4.63
CA ILE A 53 -2.06 5.70 5.21
C ILE A 53 -0.54 5.89 5.30
N ALA A 54 0.08 6.50 4.28
CA ALA A 54 1.51 6.82 4.31
C ALA A 54 1.87 7.81 5.43
N TYR A 55 0.99 8.77 5.73
CA TYR A 55 1.17 9.66 6.86
C TYR A 55 1.05 8.92 8.20
N LYS A 56 0.08 8.00 8.35
CA LYS A 56 -0.05 7.18 9.56
C LYS A 56 1.20 6.35 9.84
N VAL A 57 1.76 5.66 8.82
CA VAL A 57 2.96 4.83 9.03
C VAL A 57 4.17 5.69 9.39
N LEU A 58 4.26 6.90 8.82
CA LEU A 58 5.30 7.86 9.15
C LEU A 58 5.14 8.37 10.59
N GLU A 59 3.92 8.68 11.03
CA GLU A 59 3.62 9.11 12.39
C GLU A 59 4.01 8.04 13.41
N ILE A 60 3.59 6.79 13.20
CA ILE A 60 3.94 5.65 14.07
C ILE A 60 5.47 5.47 14.12
N GLY A 61 6.11 5.40 12.94
CA GLY A 61 7.53 5.11 12.84
C GLY A 61 8.45 6.20 13.39
N LEU A 62 8.04 7.47 13.35
CA LEU A 62 8.83 8.61 13.82
C LEU A 62 8.50 9.01 15.26
N LEU A 63 7.23 8.97 15.66
CA LEU A 63 6.77 9.61 16.90
C LEU A 63 6.49 8.62 18.04
N GLU A 64 6.08 7.40 17.74
CA GLU A 64 5.61 6.45 18.76
C GLU A 64 6.67 5.41 19.13
N ASP A 65 7.53 5.04 18.18
CA ASP A 65 8.39 3.86 18.26
C ASP A 65 9.89 4.19 18.32
N ASN A 66 10.29 5.11 19.22
CA ASN A 66 11.71 5.50 19.41
C ASN A 66 12.40 5.96 18.11
N ASP A 67 11.65 6.51 17.15
CA ASP A 67 12.16 6.94 15.84
C ASP A 67 12.86 5.80 15.05
N CYS A 68 12.39 4.55 15.21
CA CYS A 68 12.86 3.42 14.42
C CYS A 68 12.66 3.65 12.92
N GLY A 69 11.58 4.33 12.52
CA GLY A 69 11.20 4.55 11.14
C GLY A 69 10.32 3.44 10.58
N TRP A 70 10.27 3.31 9.26
CA TRP A 70 9.33 2.43 8.58
C TRP A 70 9.91 1.80 7.30
N ILE A 71 9.31 0.70 6.87
CA ILE A 71 9.60 0.06 5.58
C ILE A 71 8.32 -0.11 4.76
N MET A 72 8.48 -0.19 3.44
CA MET A 72 7.40 -0.51 2.53
C MET A 72 7.58 -1.91 1.96
N VAL A 73 6.53 -2.72 1.98
CA VAL A 73 6.49 -4.05 1.36
C VAL A 73 5.47 -4.02 0.22
N ILE A 74 5.94 -4.11 -1.01
CA ILE A 74 5.11 -4.16 -2.21
C ILE A 74 4.99 -5.61 -2.65
N ASP A 75 3.80 -6.18 -2.51
CA ASP A 75 3.46 -7.54 -2.89
C ASP A 75 2.94 -7.58 -4.33
N PHE A 76 3.66 -8.33 -5.19
CA PHE A 76 3.33 -8.56 -6.59
C PHE A 76 2.67 -9.92 -6.85
N THR A 77 2.30 -10.65 -5.81
CA THR A 77 1.57 -11.91 -5.93
C THR A 77 0.21 -11.68 -6.60
N ASP A 78 -0.10 -12.52 -7.60
CA ASP A 78 -1.26 -12.44 -8.50
C ASP A 78 -1.39 -11.15 -9.32
N THR A 79 -0.32 -10.35 -9.39
CA THR A 79 -0.33 -9.14 -10.20
C THR A 79 -0.33 -9.49 -11.67
N LYS A 80 -1.22 -8.85 -12.40
CA LYS A 80 -1.40 -8.97 -13.85
C LYS A 80 -0.65 -7.84 -14.56
N PRO A 81 -0.20 -8.06 -15.81
CA PRO A 81 0.41 -6.99 -16.60
C PRO A 81 -0.46 -5.73 -16.72
N THR A 82 -1.78 -5.89 -16.77
CA THR A 82 -2.75 -4.78 -16.86
C THR A 82 -2.86 -3.93 -15.58
N GLN A 83 -2.31 -4.41 -14.46
CA GLN A 83 -2.30 -3.69 -13.18
C GLN A 83 -1.03 -2.86 -12.98
N PHE A 84 -0.04 -3.01 -13.86
CA PHE A 84 1.11 -2.12 -13.92
C PHE A 84 0.72 -0.83 -14.62
N ASP A 85 0.28 0.15 -13.83
CA ASP A 85 0.01 1.51 -14.30
C ASP A 85 1.23 2.40 -14.01
N PRO A 86 1.92 2.92 -15.05
CA PRO A 86 2.99 3.89 -14.88
C PRO A 86 2.55 5.13 -14.10
N GLN A 87 1.31 5.60 -14.27
CA GLN A 87 0.81 6.78 -13.58
C GLN A 87 0.71 6.55 -12.07
N MET A 88 0.25 5.37 -11.65
CA MET A 88 0.25 4.99 -10.24
C MET A 88 1.67 4.86 -9.67
N SER A 89 2.57 4.29 -10.47
CA SER A 89 3.99 4.20 -10.09
C SER A 89 4.59 5.60 -9.87
N PHE A 90 4.24 6.56 -10.74
CA PHE A 90 4.62 7.96 -10.57
C PHE A 90 3.98 8.63 -9.34
N SER A 91 2.69 8.39 -9.06
CA SER A 91 2.03 8.91 -7.87
C SER A 91 2.67 8.35 -6.58
N LEU A 92 3.05 7.07 -6.57
CA LEU A 92 3.81 6.45 -5.48
C LEU A 92 5.20 7.09 -5.32
N LEU A 93 5.94 7.26 -6.42
CA LEU A 93 7.23 7.94 -6.37
C LEU A 93 7.11 9.38 -5.85
N LYS A 94 6.10 10.11 -6.31
CA LYS A 94 5.79 11.47 -5.87
C LYS A 94 5.50 11.50 -4.36
N MET A 95 4.70 10.56 -3.87
CA MET A 95 4.43 10.42 -2.43
C MET A 95 5.71 10.23 -1.63
N LEU A 96 6.51 9.24 -2.03
CA LEU A 96 7.76 8.93 -1.35
C LEU A 96 8.75 10.12 -1.42
N HIS A 97 8.69 10.96 -2.45
CA HIS A 97 9.56 12.12 -2.60
C HIS A 97 9.23 13.22 -1.59
N TYR A 98 7.95 13.40 -1.29
CA TYR A 98 7.50 14.36 -0.28
C TYR A 98 7.49 13.80 1.14
N MET A 99 7.54 12.47 1.30
CA MET A 99 7.50 11.78 2.60
C MET A 99 8.65 10.78 2.80
N PRO A 100 9.93 11.18 2.65
CA PRO A 100 11.06 10.24 2.78
C PRO A 100 11.46 9.99 4.25
N ALA A 101 11.02 10.82 5.19
CA ALA A 101 11.46 10.74 6.59
C ALA A 101 11.09 9.37 7.19
N GLY A 102 12.07 8.74 7.84
CA GLY A 102 11.90 7.42 8.47
C GLY A 102 11.91 6.23 7.51
N LEU A 103 11.80 6.40 6.18
CA LEU A 103 11.77 5.27 5.26
C LEU A 103 13.16 4.59 5.15
N LYS A 104 13.26 3.34 5.64
CA LYS A 104 14.52 2.59 5.64
C LYS A 104 14.70 1.70 4.42
N ARG A 105 13.63 1.04 3.95
CA ARG A 105 13.69 0.02 2.88
C ARG A 105 12.37 -0.06 2.11
N ILE A 106 12.47 -0.45 0.83
CA ILE A 106 11.34 -0.84 -0.02
C ILE A 106 11.60 -2.27 -0.50
N LEU A 107 10.76 -3.21 -0.08
CA LEU A 107 10.83 -4.62 -0.43
C LEU A 107 9.82 -4.92 -1.54
N LEU A 108 10.29 -5.37 -2.70
CA LEU A 108 9.48 -5.79 -3.83
C LEU A 108 9.36 -7.32 -3.80
N PHE A 109 8.29 -7.82 -3.21
CA PHE A 109 8.04 -9.24 -3.03
C PHE A 109 7.42 -9.86 -4.27
N ASN A 110 7.97 -10.99 -4.72
CA ASN A 110 7.43 -11.78 -5.84
C ASN A 110 7.28 -10.98 -7.16
N LEU A 111 8.20 -10.03 -7.43
CA LEU A 111 8.16 -9.23 -8.65
C LEU A 111 8.24 -10.13 -9.90
N PRO A 112 7.23 -10.10 -10.79
CA PRO A 112 7.24 -10.92 -12.00
C PRO A 112 8.38 -10.50 -12.95
N TRP A 113 8.80 -11.42 -13.81
CA TRP A 113 9.91 -11.20 -14.75
C TRP A 113 9.69 -9.95 -15.63
N TYR A 114 8.44 -9.68 -16.03
CA TYR A 114 8.06 -8.53 -16.85
C TYR A 114 7.95 -7.22 -16.07
N GLY A 115 7.98 -7.26 -14.73
CA GLY A 115 8.02 -6.07 -13.88
C GLY A 115 9.42 -5.46 -13.76
N LYS A 116 10.48 -6.24 -13.98
CA LYS A 116 11.88 -5.76 -13.90
C LYS A 116 12.20 -4.61 -14.87
N PRO A 117 11.80 -4.65 -16.15
CA PRO A 117 12.02 -3.52 -17.06
C PRO A 117 11.35 -2.24 -16.58
N LEU A 118 10.11 -2.33 -16.09
CA LEU A 118 9.37 -1.18 -15.57
C LEU A 118 10.01 -0.63 -14.28
N LEU A 119 10.45 -1.50 -13.38
CA LEU A 119 11.21 -1.09 -12.20
C LEU A 119 12.48 -0.34 -12.59
N ASN A 120 13.23 -0.84 -13.56
CA ASN A 120 14.45 -0.15 -14.02
C ASN A 120 14.14 1.23 -14.61
N LEU A 121 13.03 1.36 -15.36
CA LEU A 121 12.57 2.66 -15.86
C LEU A 121 12.24 3.61 -14.70
N ILE A 122 11.45 3.17 -13.72
CA ILE A 122 11.08 3.94 -12.52
C ILE A 122 12.34 4.35 -11.74
N LEU A 123 13.27 3.41 -11.51
CA LEU A 123 14.51 3.67 -10.78
C LEU A 123 15.46 4.62 -11.52
N SER A 124 15.35 4.72 -12.85
CA SER A 124 16.13 5.69 -13.62
C SER A 124 15.69 7.14 -13.38
N LEU A 125 14.44 7.34 -12.93
CA LEU A 125 13.81 8.63 -12.68
C LEU A 125 13.92 9.10 -11.23
N VAL A 126 14.48 8.28 -10.33
CA VAL A 126 14.66 8.61 -8.90
C VAL A 126 16.14 8.82 -8.55
N PRO A 127 16.44 9.57 -7.47
CA PRO A 127 17.80 9.74 -6.97
C PRO A 127 18.51 8.40 -6.67
N SER A 128 19.84 8.37 -6.80
CA SER A 128 20.65 7.17 -6.55
C SER A 128 20.45 6.57 -5.15
N GLU A 129 20.21 7.40 -4.15
CA GLU A 129 19.98 6.96 -2.76
C GLU A 129 18.77 6.05 -2.64
N TRP A 130 17.75 6.26 -3.46
CA TRP A 130 16.55 5.42 -3.45
C TRP A 130 16.80 4.04 -4.01
N ARG A 131 17.70 3.93 -4.99
CA ARG A 131 18.13 2.63 -5.52
C ARG A 131 18.80 1.79 -4.44
N LYS A 132 19.41 2.41 -3.43
CA LYS A 132 20.09 1.71 -2.33
C LYS A 132 19.10 1.07 -1.34
N ILE A 133 17.90 1.62 -1.20
CA ILE A 133 16.88 1.13 -0.25
C ILE A 133 15.87 0.16 -0.88
N VAL A 134 15.80 0.09 -2.21
CA VAL A 134 14.93 -0.84 -2.94
C VAL A 134 15.58 -2.22 -3.07
N ARG A 135 14.83 -3.29 -2.74
CA ARG A 135 15.29 -4.68 -2.82
C ARG A 135 14.18 -5.57 -3.38
N ILE A 136 14.49 -6.38 -4.39
CA ILE A 136 13.61 -7.48 -4.82
C ILE A 136 13.86 -8.66 -3.91
N VAL A 137 12.80 -9.24 -3.35
CA VAL A 137 12.90 -10.35 -2.39
C VAL A 137 11.94 -11.50 -2.73
N ASN A 138 12.32 -12.71 -2.37
CA ASN A 138 11.47 -13.90 -2.34
C ASN A 138 11.05 -14.25 -0.90
N LEU A 139 10.32 -15.36 -0.70
CA LEU A 139 9.82 -15.77 0.62
C LEU A 139 10.95 -16.07 1.62
N GLU A 140 12.00 -16.76 1.19
CA GLU A 140 13.15 -17.06 2.04
C GLU A 140 13.83 -15.76 2.50
N GLN A 141 14.07 -14.83 1.58
CA GLN A 141 14.72 -13.55 1.84
C GLN A 141 13.86 -12.65 2.72
N ILE A 142 12.55 -12.56 2.50
CA ILE A 142 11.69 -11.68 3.29
C ILE A 142 11.59 -12.17 4.74
N LEU A 143 11.60 -13.48 4.99
CA LEU A 143 11.64 -14.07 6.34
C LEU A 143 12.97 -13.82 7.07
N THR A 144 14.05 -13.47 6.35
CA THR A 144 15.28 -12.99 7.00
C THR A 144 15.13 -11.57 7.56
N ILE A 145 14.21 -10.77 7.00
CA ILE A 145 14.00 -9.34 7.32
C ILE A 145 12.81 -9.15 8.27
N ILE A 146 11.71 -9.86 8.03
CA ILE A 146 10.44 -9.73 8.75
C ILE A 146 10.25 -10.98 9.63
N PRO A 147 9.91 -10.84 10.93
CA PRO A 147 9.52 -11.97 11.77
C PRO A 147 8.34 -12.74 11.16
N ASN A 148 8.34 -14.06 11.28
CA ASN A 148 7.33 -14.90 10.63
C ASN A 148 5.90 -14.57 11.12
N GLU A 149 5.78 -14.26 12.41
CA GLU A 149 4.54 -13.85 13.09
C GLU A 149 4.00 -12.48 12.63
N ASN A 150 4.86 -11.62 12.06
CA ASN A 150 4.49 -10.30 11.55
C ASN A 150 4.29 -10.30 10.03
N LEU A 151 4.51 -11.43 9.37
CA LEU A 151 4.28 -11.57 7.93
C LEU A 151 2.86 -12.10 7.73
N PRO A 152 1.98 -11.39 6.99
CA PRO A 152 0.63 -11.87 6.73
C PRO A 152 0.65 -13.27 6.10
N LEU A 153 -0.27 -14.15 6.54
CA LEU A 153 -0.30 -15.55 6.12
C LEU A 153 -0.36 -15.72 4.59
N PHE A 154 -0.95 -14.77 3.87
CA PHE A 154 -1.05 -14.82 2.41
C PHE A 154 0.30 -14.75 1.67
N PHE A 155 1.40 -14.38 2.33
CA PHE A 155 2.75 -14.50 1.76
C PHE A 155 3.24 -15.95 1.68
N GLN A 156 2.73 -16.82 2.56
CA GLN A 156 3.05 -18.26 2.58
C GLN A 156 1.96 -19.10 1.92
N PHE A 157 0.71 -18.68 2.08
CA PHE A 157 -0.47 -19.36 1.59
C PHE A 157 -1.33 -18.37 0.80
N PRO A 158 -1.14 -18.20 -0.53
CA PRO A 158 -1.79 -17.14 -1.31
C PRO A 158 -3.32 -17.07 -1.17
N ASP A 159 -3.98 -18.20 -0.91
CA ASP A 159 -5.43 -18.31 -0.71
C ASP A 159 -5.89 -17.98 0.72
N ALA A 160 -4.96 -17.73 1.66
CA ALA A 160 -5.29 -17.37 3.02
C ALA A 160 -6.01 -16.02 3.06
N LYS A 161 -7.17 -16.01 3.72
CA LYS A 161 -7.91 -14.78 3.98
C LYS A 161 -7.04 -13.84 4.83
N TYR A 162 -6.94 -12.59 4.40
CA TYR A 162 -6.36 -11.53 5.22
C TYR A 162 -7.48 -10.75 5.89
N GLU A 163 -7.39 -10.62 7.22
CA GLU A 163 -8.27 -9.75 7.99
C GLU A 163 -7.42 -8.62 8.54
N ASN A 164 -7.62 -7.43 7.98
CA ASN A 164 -6.96 -6.22 8.44
C ASN A 164 -7.68 -5.65 9.66
N GLU A 165 -6.95 -4.92 10.50
CA GLU A 165 -7.59 -4.12 11.54
C GLU A 165 -8.38 -2.98 10.92
N VAL A 166 -9.65 -2.87 11.30
CA VAL A 166 -10.55 -1.82 10.85
C VAL A 166 -10.76 -0.85 12.02
N PRO A 167 -10.36 0.43 11.89
CA PRO A 167 -10.59 1.42 12.94
C PRO A 167 -12.07 1.52 13.31
N ASN A 168 -12.37 1.73 14.60
CA ASN A 168 -13.76 1.82 15.09
C ASN A 168 -14.52 2.98 14.45
N GLU A 169 -13.81 4.04 14.10
CA GLU A 169 -14.33 5.25 13.49
C GLU A 169 -14.57 5.09 11.98
N ALA A 170 -14.03 4.05 11.34
CA ALA A 170 -14.14 3.82 9.91
C ALA A 170 -15.59 3.51 9.53
N LYS A 171 -16.13 4.30 8.59
CA LYS A 171 -17.53 4.22 8.15
C LYS A 171 -17.64 3.66 6.74
N PRO A 172 -18.73 2.97 6.39
CA PRO A 172 -18.99 2.55 5.02
C PRO A 172 -18.92 3.74 4.05
N LEU A 173 -18.58 3.50 2.78
CA LEU A 173 -18.55 4.53 1.73
C LEU A 173 -19.84 5.36 1.68
N ASP A 174 -20.98 4.75 2.04
CA ASP A 174 -22.27 5.40 2.02
C ASP A 174 -22.45 6.50 3.09
N GLU A 175 -21.64 6.49 4.14
CA GLU A 175 -21.76 7.33 5.33
C GLU A 175 -20.62 8.34 5.51
N ILE A 176 -19.60 8.31 4.64
CA ILE A 176 -18.50 9.26 4.68
C ILE A 176 -18.78 10.52 3.84
N ASP A 177 -18.04 11.59 4.13
CA ASP A 177 -17.94 12.75 3.27
C ASP A 177 -17.08 12.43 2.03
N LEU A 178 -17.73 12.33 0.87
CA LEU A 178 -17.07 11.99 -0.39
C LEU A 178 -16.12 13.10 -0.87
N GLU A 179 -16.38 14.37 -0.56
CA GLU A 179 -15.52 15.47 -0.98
C GLU A 179 -14.21 15.48 -0.19
N ILE A 180 -14.27 15.18 1.12
CA ILE A 180 -13.09 14.94 1.95
C ILE A 180 -12.31 13.73 1.43
N PHE A 181 -13.00 12.62 1.12
CA PHE A 181 -12.37 11.44 0.54
C PHE A 181 -11.76 11.72 -0.84
N GLY A 182 -12.27 12.72 -1.58
CA GLY A 182 -11.80 13.09 -2.91
C GLY A 182 -12.54 12.40 -4.06
N LEU A 183 -13.72 11.85 -3.78
CA LEU A 183 -14.62 11.23 -4.76
C LEU A 183 -15.79 12.17 -5.06
N LYS A 184 -16.14 12.38 -6.33
CA LYS A 184 -17.32 13.18 -6.66
C LYS A 184 -18.59 12.37 -6.38
N PRO A 185 -19.67 12.96 -5.85
CA PRO A 185 -20.90 12.24 -5.55
C PRO A 185 -21.47 11.44 -6.73
N LYS A 186 -21.38 11.99 -7.96
CA LYS A 186 -21.82 11.30 -9.19
C LYS A 186 -21.04 10.01 -9.50
N ASP A 187 -19.81 9.90 -9.02
CA ASP A 187 -18.90 8.78 -9.28
C ASP A 187 -19.00 7.69 -8.20
N LYS A 188 -19.77 7.92 -7.12
CA LYS A 188 -19.99 7.00 -5.99
C LYS A 188 -20.39 5.59 -6.44
N LYS A 189 -21.35 5.49 -7.36
CA LYS A 189 -21.84 4.19 -7.86
C LYS A 189 -20.77 3.40 -8.61
N VAL A 190 -19.89 4.08 -9.35
CA VAL A 190 -18.78 3.43 -10.06
C VAL A 190 -17.75 2.92 -9.08
N PHE A 191 -17.41 3.72 -8.07
CA PHE A 191 -16.45 3.33 -7.05
C PHE A 191 -16.97 2.20 -6.15
N LYS A 192 -18.25 2.23 -5.77
CA LYS A 192 -18.89 1.16 -4.98
C LYS A 192 -18.80 -0.20 -5.68
N LYS A 193 -19.09 -0.26 -6.98
CA LYS A 193 -18.91 -1.48 -7.78
C LYS A 193 -17.46 -1.97 -7.82
N TYR A 194 -16.50 -1.05 -7.80
CA TYR A 194 -15.10 -1.41 -7.70
C TYR A 194 -14.77 -2.04 -6.34
N LEU A 195 -15.22 -1.45 -5.23
CA LEU A 195 -15.04 -2.02 -3.89
C LEU A 195 -15.63 -3.42 -3.77
N GLU A 196 -16.88 -3.61 -4.22
CA GLU A 196 -17.56 -4.91 -4.26
C GLU A 196 -16.76 -5.94 -5.07
N LYS A 197 -16.20 -5.55 -6.23
CA LYS A 197 -15.35 -6.42 -7.04
C LYS A 197 -14.08 -6.81 -6.28
N MET A 198 -13.43 -5.88 -5.60
CA MET A 198 -12.17 -6.14 -4.88
C MET A 198 -12.35 -7.01 -3.65
N GLN A 199 -13.48 -6.91 -2.94
CA GLN A 199 -13.79 -7.78 -1.79
C GLN A 199 -13.96 -9.26 -2.18
N ASN A 200 -14.19 -9.54 -3.47
CA ASN A 200 -14.38 -10.88 -4.01
C ASN A 200 -13.13 -11.44 -4.73
N LEU A 201 -11.96 -10.80 -4.56
CA LEU A 201 -10.65 -11.22 -5.11
C LEU A 201 -9.74 -11.81 -4.04
#